data_AF-A0A923XXU5-F1
#
_entry.id   AF-A0A923XXU5-F1
#
_cell.length_a   1.000
_cell.length_b   1.000
_cell.length_c   1.000
_cell.angle_alpha   90.00
_cell.angle_beta   90.00
_cell.angle_gamma   90.00
#
_symmetry.space_group_name_H-M   'P 1'
#
loop_
_entity.id
_entity.type
_entity.pdbx_description
1 polymer ?
#
loop_
_entity_poly.entity_id
_entity_poly.type
_entity_poly.pdbx_seq_one_letter_code
_entity_poly.pdbx_strand_id
1 'polypeptide(L)'
;MWLVILGLVTGMAIGFFTPVTVPVALSKYFAVALLAGLDSSLGGLRSGFEKHFRLSIFTSGFTFNILMAASLVYLGDLLGIDLYVAAIVVFGMRIFNNITAIRRMMIDKYWIIPKEIKKHHNEEITHNPSWEIKTDISQTNPNPQV
;
A
#
# COMPACT_ATOMS: atom_id res chain seq x y z
N MET A 1 -17.72 -5.84 3.37
CA MET A 1 -17.25 -4.60 4.05
C MET A 1 -17.81 -4.46 5.46
N TRP A 2 -19.06 -4.86 5.74
CA TRP A 2 -19.64 -4.78 7.09
C TRP A 2 -18.83 -5.52 8.17
N LEU A 3 -18.29 -6.70 7.88
CA LEU A 3 -17.49 -7.49 8.83
C LEU A 3 -16.26 -6.76 9.39
N VAL A 4 -15.57 -5.95 8.57
CA VAL A 4 -14.38 -5.20 8.99
C VAL A 4 -14.77 -4.07 9.95
N ILE A 5 -15.84 -3.35 9.61
CA ILE A 5 -16.38 -2.27 10.46
C ILE A 5 -16.88 -2.86 11.78
N LEU A 6 -17.59 -3.99 11.72
CA LEU A 6 -18.09 -4.67 12.91
C LEU A 6 -16.94 -5.14 13.81
N GLY A 7 -15.87 -5.71 13.23
CA GLY A 7 -14.67 -6.09 13.97
C GLY A 7 -13.97 -4.91 14.63
N LEU A 8 -13.85 -3.78 13.93
CA LEU A 8 -13.26 -2.55 14.47
C LEU A 8 -14.07 -1.99 15.64
N VAL A 9 -15.39 -1.85 15.46
CA VAL A 9 -16.30 -1.34 16.50
C VAL A 9 -16.30 -2.27 17.70
N THR A 10 -16.37 -3.59 17.48
CA THR A 10 -16.35 -4.58 18.57
C THR A 10 -15.03 -4.54 19.33
N GLY A 11 -13.89 -4.50 18.63
CA GLY A 11 -12.57 -4.40 19.27
C GLY A 11 -12.39 -3.10 20.06
N MET A 12 -12.85 -1.97 19.53
CA MET A 12 -12.81 -0.68 20.22
C MET A 12 -13.73 -0.65 21.44
N ALA A 13 -14.93 -1.21 21.34
CA ALA A 13 -15.85 -1.35 22.46
C ALA A 13 -15.24 -2.22 23.56
N ILE A 14 -14.71 -3.40 23.22
CA ILE A 14 -14.04 -4.28 24.18
C ILE A 14 -12.88 -3.55 24.87
N GLY A 15 -12.03 -2.84 24.11
CA GLY A 15 -10.92 -2.08 24.67
C GLY A 15 -11.37 -0.98 25.63
N PHE A 16 -12.45 -0.27 25.30
CA PHE A 16 -12.98 0.82 26.13
C PHE A 16 -13.65 0.33 27.42
N PHE A 17 -14.40 -0.77 27.35
CA PHE A 17 -15.08 -1.34 28.52
C PHE A 17 -14.16 -2.18 29.41
N THR A 18 -12.96 -2.54 28.93
CA THR A 18 -12.00 -3.30 29.71
C THR A 18 -11.17 -2.35 30.60
N PRO A 19 -11.22 -2.47 31.94
CA PRO A 19 -10.49 -1.61 32.87
C PRO A 19 -9.00 -2.01 32.97
N VAL A 20 -8.35 -2.29 31.84
CA VAL A 20 -6.93 -2.65 31.78
C VAL A 20 -6.12 -1.39 31.57
N THR A 21 -5.49 -0.90 32.64
CA THR A 21 -4.47 0.13 32.57
C THR A 21 -3.16 -0.51 32.11
N VAL A 22 -2.62 -0.09 30.96
CA VAL A 22 -1.32 -0.56 30.49
C VAL A 22 -0.23 -0.07 31.46
N PRO A 23 0.49 -0.95 32.16
CA PRO A 23 1.58 -0.55 33.03
C PRO A 23 2.66 0.17 32.24
N VAL A 24 3.31 1.18 32.85
CA VAL A 24 4.36 1.99 32.19
C VAL A 24 5.49 1.12 31.62
N ALA A 25 5.83 0.03 32.31
CA ALA A 25 6.84 -0.94 31.85
C ALA A 25 6.46 -1.59 30.51
N LEU A 26 5.17 -1.81 30.24
CA LEU A 26 4.70 -2.47 29.02
C LEU A 26 4.41 -1.50 27.88
N SER A 27 4.38 -0.19 28.16
CA SER A 27 3.99 0.84 27.19
C SER A 27 4.85 0.84 25.94
N LYS A 28 6.16 0.58 26.07
CA LYS A 28 7.09 0.54 24.91
C LYS A 28 6.77 -0.60 23.94
N TYR A 29 6.60 -1.82 24.47
CA TYR A 29 6.26 -2.98 23.64
C TYR A 29 4.89 -2.81 23.00
N PHE A 30 3.92 -2.32 23.77
CA PHE A 30 2.56 -2.08 23.28
C PHE A 30 2.53 -1.03 22.17
N ALA A 31 3.27 0.07 22.31
CA ALA A 31 3.34 1.12 21.29
C ALA A 31 3.88 0.59 19.96
N VAL A 32 4.98 -0.17 19.99
CA VAL A 32 5.60 -0.74 18.79
C VAL A 32 4.76 -1.87 18.18
N ALA A 33 4.16 -2.70 19.02
CA ALA A 33 3.18 -3.71 18.61
C ALA A 33 1.98 -3.06 17.88
N LEU A 34 1.40 -2.01 18.46
CA LEU A 34 0.30 -1.27 17.85
C LEU A 34 0.73 -0.66 16.50
N LEU A 35 1.92 -0.08 16.43
CA LEU A 35 2.46 0.49 15.20
C LEU A 35 2.62 -0.56 14.09
N ALA A 36 3.12 -1.75 14.42
CA ALA A 36 3.22 -2.88 13.48
C ALA A 36 1.85 -3.40 13.01
N GLY A 37 0.86 -3.41 13.90
CA GLY A 37 -0.53 -3.72 13.57
C GLY A 37 -1.14 -2.68 12.63
N LEU A 38 -0.89 -1.39 12.87
CA LEU A 38 -1.31 -0.31 11.98
C LEU A 38 -0.67 -0.42 10.60
N ASP A 39 0.63 -0.70 10.53
CA ASP A 39 1.30 -0.91 9.24
C ASP A 39 0.67 -2.06 8.46
N SER A 40 0.43 -3.19 9.11
CA SER A 40 -0.21 -4.35 8.48
C SER A 40 -1.64 -4.05 8.04
N SER A 41 -2.38 -3.25 8.81
CA SER A 41 -3.72 -2.76 8.46
C SER A 41 -3.72 -1.88 7.22
N LEU A 42 -2.75 -0.96 7.11
CA LEU A 42 -2.56 -0.13 5.92
C LEU A 42 -2.13 -0.95 4.71
N GLY A 43 -1.26 -1.95 4.89
CA GLY A 43 -0.92 -2.92 3.84
C GLY A 43 -2.13 -3.71 3.35
N GLY A 44 -3.02 -4.11 4.26
CA GLY A 44 -4.30 -4.75 3.93
C GLY A 44 -5.22 -3.84 3.12
N LEU A 45 -5.37 -2.58 3.55
CA LEU A 45 -6.11 -1.54 2.82
C LEU A 45 -5.56 -1.36 1.41
N ARG A 46 -4.23 -1.21 1.28
CA ARG A 46 -3.52 -1.09 0.00
C ARG A 46 -3.83 -2.26 -0.93
N SER A 47 -3.67 -3.50 -0.46
CA SER A 47 -3.98 -4.71 -1.23
C SER A 47 -5.46 -4.80 -1.62
N GLY A 48 -6.35 -4.21 -0.81
CA GLY A 48 -7.77 -4.04 -1.13
C GLY A 48 -7.99 -3.12 -2.34
N PHE A 49 -7.29 -1.99 -2.42
CA PHE A 49 -7.33 -1.10 -3.58
C PHE A 49 -6.74 -1.76 -4.84
N GLU A 50 -5.70 -2.60 -4.68
CA GLU A 50 -5.07 -3.36 -5.75
C GLU A 50 -5.91 -4.58 -6.21
N LYS A 51 -7.06 -4.87 -5.57
CA LYS A 51 -7.91 -6.06 -5.82
C LYS A 51 -7.22 -7.42 -5.62
N HIS A 52 -6.08 -7.46 -4.94
CA HIS A 52 -5.32 -8.67 -4.63
C HIS A 52 -5.35 -9.03 -3.13
N PHE A 53 -6.39 -8.60 -2.42
CA PHE A 53 -6.51 -8.85 -0.99
C PHE A 53 -6.71 -10.34 -0.68
N ARG A 54 -5.79 -10.93 0.09
CA ARG A 54 -5.87 -12.30 0.59
C ARG A 54 -5.89 -12.28 2.12
N LEU A 55 -7.03 -12.64 2.71
CA LEU A 55 -7.23 -12.61 4.17
C LEU A 55 -6.18 -13.44 4.92
N SER A 56 -5.81 -14.61 4.39
CA SER A 56 -4.79 -15.48 5.00
C SER A 56 -3.42 -14.80 5.13
N ILE A 57 -2.99 -14.03 4.12
CA ILE A 57 -1.72 -13.27 4.16
C ILE A 57 -1.84 -12.07 5.11
N PHE A 58 -2.99 -11.39 5.10
CA PHE A 58 -3.23 -10.26 5.99
C PHE A 58 -3.19 -10.68 7.46
N THR A 59 -3.96 -11.71 7.84
CA THR A 59 -4.06 -12.14 9.24
C THR A 59 -2.75 -12.73 9.75
N SER A 60 -2.05 -13.54 8.94
CA SER A 60 -0.74 -14.06 9.33
C SER A 60 0.28 -12.94 9.48
N GLY A 61 0.33 -12.00 8.53
CA GLY A 61 1.21 -10.84 8.57
C GLY A 61 0.91 -9.92 9.75
N PHE A 62 -0.36 -9.63 10.04
CA PHE A 62 -0.79 -8.78 11.15
C PHE A 62 -0.30 -9.35 12.49
N THR A 63 -0.64 -10.61 12.77
CA THR A 63 -0.26 -11.25 14.04
C THR A 63 1.25 -11.45 14.14
N PHE A 64 1.90 -11.94 13.08
CA PHE A 64 3.33 -12.17 13.07
C PHE A 64 4.12 -10.87 13.21
N ASN A 65 3.74 -9.79 12.50
CA ASN A 65 4.42 -8.50 12.61
C ASN A 65 4.27 -7.90 14.00
N ILE A 66 3.09 -7.98 14.62
CA ILE A 66 2.87 -7.51 16.00
C ILE A 66 3.76 -8.26 16.98
N LEU A 67 3.76 -9.60 16.91
CA LEU A 67 4.58 -10.44 17.77
C LEU A 67 6.07 -10.20 17.55
N MET A 68 6.49 -10.06 16.29
CA MET A 68 7.87 -9.79 15.93
C MET A 68 8.32 -8.41 16.44
N ALA A 69 7.46 -7.40 16.32
CA ALA A 69 7.73 -6.04 16.79
C ALA A 69 7.91 -6.00 18.31
N ALA A 70 6.98 -6.63 19.06
CA ALA A 70 7.10 -6.75 20.51
C ALA A 70 8.35 -7.55 20.93
N SER A 71 8.61 -8.67 20.25
CA SER A 71 9.80 -9.50 20.48
C SER A 71 11.10 -8.74 20.21
N LEU A 72 11.14 -7.91 19.16
CA LEU A 72 12.33 -7.14 18.81
C LEU A 72 12.67 -6.11 19.91
N VAL A 73 11.66 -5.41 20.43
CA VAL A 73 11.86 -4.46 21.54
C VAL A 73 12.28 -5.20 22.80
N TYR A 74 11.67 -6.35 23.09
CA TYR A 74 12.04 -7.20 24.21
C TYR A 74 13.48 -7.72 24.12
N LEU A 75 13.90 -8.15 22.94
CA LEU A 75 15.30 -8.55 22.69
C LEU A 75 16.25 -7.37 22.85
N GLY A 76 15.84 -6.16 22.48
CA GLY A 76 16.63 -4.94 22.69
C GLY A 76 16.89 -4.70 24.16
N ASP A 77 15.85 -4.79 24.98
CA ASP A 77 15.97 -4.65 26.43
C ASP A 77 16.86 -5.74 27.04
N LEU A 78 16.78 -6.99 26.54
CA LEU A 78 17.65 -8.08 27.00
C LEU A 78 19.13 -7.87 26.64
N LEU A 79 19.40 -7.27 25.48
CA LEU A 79 20.76 -6.99 25.01
C LEU A 79 21.30 -5.64 25.52
N GLY A 80 20.47 -4.82 26.18
CA GLY A 80 20.83 -3.47 26.60
C GLY A 80 20.94 -2.45 25.45
N ILE A 81 20.27 -2.71 24.32
CA ILE A 81 20.29 -1.85 23.11
C ILE A 81 18.89 -1.27 22.88
N ASP A 82 18.82 0.02 22.50
CA ASP A 82 17.55 0.69 22.21
C ASP A 82 16.98 0.31 20.82
N LEU A 83 16.47 -0.92 20.72
CA LEU A 83 15.74 -1.37 19.53
C LEU A 83 14.33 -0.78 19.42
N TYR A 84 13.83 -0.10 20.47
CA TYR A 84 12.53 0.55 20.46
C TYR A 84 12.48 1.67 19.41
N VAL A 85 13.45 2.58 19.42
CA VAL A 85 13.52 3.66 18.43
C VAL A 85 13.75 3.11 17.02
N ALA A 86 14.64 2.13 16.87
CA ALA A 86 14.90 1.48 15.58
C ALA A 86 13.63 0.86 14.99
N ALA A 87 12.85 0.14 15.81
CA ALA A 87 11.59 -0.45 15.39
C ALA A 87 10.59 0.63 14.96
N ILE A 88 10.43 1.71 15.73
CA ILE A 88 9.56 2.83 15.38
C ILE A 88 9.92 3.40 14.01
N VAL A 89 11.21 3.62 13.73
CA VAL A 89 11.66 4.17 12.45
C VAL A 89 11.33 3.22 11.31
N VAL A 90 11.61 1.92 11.45
CA VAL A 90 11.35 0.92 10.39
C VAL A 90 9.85 0.78 10.12
N PHE A 91 9.03 0.62 11.16
CA PHE A 91 7.58 0.53 10.99
C PHE A 91 6.99 1.85 10.48
N GLY A 92 7.50 2.99 10.94
CA GLY A 92 7.11 4.32 10.46
C GLY A 92 7.37 4.47 8.96
N MET A 93 8.56 4.10 8.49
CA MET A 93 8.90 4.10 7.07
C MET A 93 7.94 3.24 6.24
N ARG A 94 7.59 2.04 6.74
CA ARG A 94 6.61 1.15 6.08
C ARG A 94 5.21 1.78 6.01
N ILE A 95 4.78 2.44 7.08
CA ILE A 95 3.50 3.16 7.14
C ILE A 95 3.47 4.27 6.08
N PHE A 96 4.51 5.11 6.02
CA PHE A 96 4.59 6.19 5.02
C PHE A 96 4.59 5.64 3.59
N ASN A 97 5.27 4.52 3.35
CA ASN A 97 5.27 3.86 2.04
C ASN A 97 3.87 3.35 1.67
N ASN A 98 3.17 2.71 2.61
CA ASN A 98 1.80 2.23 2.40
C ASN A 98 0.84 3.40 2.13
N ILE A 99 0.92 4.49 2.89
CA ILE A 99 0.12 5.70 2.67
C ILE A 99 0.41 6.31 1.29
N THR A 100 1.68 6.41 0.91
CA THR A 100 2.09 6.96 -0.39
C THR A 100 1.52 6.14 -1.55
N ALA A 101 1.56 4.80 -1.44
CA ALA A 101 0.96 3.91 -2.42
C ALA A 101 -0.56 4.10 -2.50
N ILE A 102 -1.26 4.12 -1.36
CA ILE A 102 -2.71 4.35 -1.31
C ILE A 102 -3.07 5.71 -1.93
N ARG A 103 -2.37 6.77 -1.55
CA ARG A 103 -2.55 8.12 -2.11
C ARG A 103 -2.42 8.10 -3.64
N ARG A 104 -1.37 7.48 -4.16
CA ARG A 104 -1.14 7.38 -5.61
C ARG A 104 -2.28 6.63 -6.29
N MET A 105 -2.70 5.48 -5.77
CA MET A 105 -3.82 4.72 -6.34
C MET A 105 -5.14 5.49 -6.31
N MET A 106 -5.39 6.28 -5.27
CA MET A 106 -6.56 7.14 -5.21
C MET A 106 -6.50 8.23 -6.29
N ILE A 107 -5.36 8.91 -6.45
CA ILE A 107 -5.19 9.95 -7.48
C ILE A 107 -5.31 9.35 -8.88
N ASP A 108 -4.64 8.24 -9.17
CA ASP A 108 -4.68 7.60 -10.50
C ASP A 108 -6.10 7.12 -10.85
N LYS A 109 -6.89 6.69 -9.85
CA LYS A 109 -8.26 6.23 -10.08
C LYS A 109 -9.28 7.37 -10.21
N TYR A 110 -9.09 8.49 -9.50
CA TYR A 110 -10.09 9.56 -9.40
C TYR A 110 -9.71 10.87 -10.11
N TRP A 111 -8.42 11.10 -10.40
CA TRP A 111 -7.91 12.37 -10.94
C TRP A 111 -7.28 12.23 -12.34
N ILE A 112 -6.51 11.17 -12.62
CA ILE A 112 -5.68 11.06 -13.83
C ILE A 112 -6.07 9.83 -14.67
N ILE A 113 -6.92 10.07 -15.67
CA ILE A 113 -7.27 9.21 -16.83
C ILE A 113 -8.44 8.23 -16.65
N PRO A 114 -9.63 8.53 -17.22
CA PRO A 114 -10.69 7.53 -17.39
C PRO A 114 -10.21 6.39 -18.31
N LYS A 115 -10.54 5.14 -17.95
CA LYS A 115 -10.10 3.91 -18.63
C LYS A 115 -10.36 3.84 -20.14
N GLU A 116 -11.30 4.63 -20.65
CA GLU A 116 -11.64 4.70 -22.08
C GLU A 116 -10.45 5.13 -22.96
N ILE A 117 -9.54 5.97 -22.45
CA ILE A 117 -8.39 6.46 -23.23
C ILE A 117 -7.34 5.35 -23.45
N LYS A 118 -7.19 4.41 -22.50
CA LYS A 118 -6.27 3.26 -22.66
C LYS A 118 -6.80 2.22 -23.65
N LYS A 119 -8.12 2.13 -23.84
CA LYS A 119 -8.72 1.17 -24.76
C LYS A 119 -8.54 1.63 -26.22
N HIS A 120 -8.87 2.90 -26.50
CA HIS A 120 -8.68 3.48 -27.83
C HIS A 120 -7.22 3.55 -28.27
N HIS A 121 -6.27 3.87 -27.37
CA HIS A 121 -4.84 3.89 -27.72
C HIS A 121 -4.28 2.50 -28.06
N ASN A 122 -4.72 1.45 -27.36
CA ASN A 122 -4.30 0.08 -27.66
C ASN A 122 -4.99 -0.46 -28.93
N GLU A 123 -6.25 -0.09 -29.19
CA GLU A 123 -6.95 -0.45 -30.43
C GLU A 123 -6.34 0.24 -31.66
N GLU A 124 -5.98 1.53 -31.58
CA GLU A 124 -5.27 2.26 -32.65
C GLU A 124 -3.88 1.67 -32.96
N ILE A 125 -3.09 1.27 -31.94
CA ILE A 125 -1.78 0.64 -32.16
C ILE A 125 -1.91 -0.77 -32.74
N THR A 126 -2.98 -1.51 -32.42
CA THR A 126 -3.23 -2.83 -33.04
C THR A 126 -3.76 -2.76 -34.47
N HIS A 127 -4.40 -1.64 -34.85
CA HIS A 127 -4.95 -1.48 -36.20
C HIS A 127 -4.02 -0.72 -37.16
N ASN A 128 -3.07 0.06 -36.63
CA ASN A 128 -2.02 0.71 -37.42
C ASN A 128 -0.64 0.30 -36.91
N PRO A 129 0.00 -0.70 -37.54
CA PRO A 129 1.32 -1.11 -37.12
C PRO A 129 2.34 -0.05 -37.55
N SER A 130 3.23 0.30 -36.63
CA SER A 130 4.19 1.43 -36.70
C SER A 130 5.21 1.39 -37.86
N TRP A 131 5.04 0.51 -38.85
CA TRP A 131 5.86 0.39 -40.06
C TRP A 131 5.22 1.03 -41.31
N GLU A 132 3.99 1.56 -41.25
CA GLU A 132 3.34 2.24 -42.38
C GLU A 132 3.89 3.65 -42.69
N ILE A 133 4.86 4.16 -41.91
CA ILE A 133 5.61 5.38 -42.28
C ILE A 133 6.71 5.01 -43.28
N LYS A 134 6.31 4.60 -44.49
CA LYS A 134 7.26 4.37 -45.58
C LYS A 134 6.54 4.37 -46.94
N THR A 135 6.22 5.55 -47.48
CA THR A 135 6.15 5.75 -48.97
C THR A 135 5.93 7.17 -49.50
N ASP A 136 5.69 8.22 -48.71
CA ASP A 136 5.37 9.56 -49.28
C ASP A 136 6.55 10.54 -49.44
N ILE A 137 7.79 10.04 -49.53
CA ILE A 137 8.96 10.86 -49.95
C ILE A 137 9.45 10.53 -51.37
N SER A 138 8.64 9.87 -52.19
CA SER A 138 8.97 9.62 -53.61
C SER A 138 7.84 9.93 -54.60
N GLN A 139 6.86 10.78 -54.22
CA GLN A 139 5.81 11.29 -55.13
C GLN A 139 5.90 12.79 -55.41
N THR A 140 7.10 13.37 -55.41
CA THR A 140 7.34 14.68 -56.04
C THR A 140 8.07 14.49 -57.37
N ASN A 141 7.31 14.20 -58.44
CA ASN A 141 7.74 14.39 -59.83
C ASN A 141 6.46 14.54 -60.69
N PRO A 142 6.36 15.38 -61.75
CA PRO A 142 7.34 16.27 -62.40
C PRO A 142 6.86 17.73 -62.66
N ASN A 143 7.81 18.64 -62.87
CA ASN A 143 7.83 19.81 -63.78
C ASN A 143 6.65 20.83 -63.84
N PRO A 144 6.98 22.14 -63.88
CA PRO A 144 6.36 23.00 -64.89
C PRO A 144 7.37 23.87 -65.66
N GLN A 145 7.39 23.67 -66.98
CA GLN A 145 7.37 24.69 -68.04
C GLN A 145 7.96 26.09 -67.69
N VAL A 146 9.19 26.38 -68.15
CA VAL A 146 9.57 27.55 -68.99
C VAL A 146 10.82 27.21 -69.79
#